data_AF-A0A2V8ZK75-F1
#
_entry.id   AF-A0A2V8ZK75-F1
#
_cell.length_a   1.000
_cell.length_b   1.000
_cell.length_c   1.000
_cell.angle_alpha   90.00
_cell.angle_beta   90.00
_cell.angle_gamma   90.00
#
_symmetry.space_group_name_H-M   'P 1'
#
loop_
_entity.id
_entity.type
_entity.pdbx_description
1 polymer ?
#
loop_
_entity_poly.entity_id
_entity_poly.type
_entity_poly.pdbx_seq_one_letter_code
_entity_poly.pdbx_strand_id
1 'polypeptide(L)' 'MNILEALKSEASKLQKQLNSVNSAIGILGGKNGVGRVKGGKKRRLSASARARIARAQRARWAKVRAARKNA' A
#
# COMPACT_ATOMS: atom_id res chain seq x y z
N MET A 1 36.86 1.87 36.80
CA MET A 1 35.40 1.98 36.59
C MET A 1 35.11 3.32 35.95
N ASN A 2 34.91 3.37 34.64
CA ASN A 2 34.78 4.64 33.91
C ASN A 2 33.29 5.03 33.79
N ILE A 3 32.76 5.69 34.82
CA ILE A 3 31.33 6.05 34.94
C ILE A 3 30.86 6.88 33.73
N LEU A 4 31.74 7.70 33.15
CA LEU A 4 31.46 8.48 31.95
C LEU A 4 31.17 7.60 30.72
N GLU A 5 31.88 6.48 30.57
CA GLU A 5 31.63 5.53 29.48
C GLU A 5 30.30 4.81 29.68
N ALA A 6 29.99 4.44 30.93
CA ALA A 6 28.70 3.84 31.29
C ALA A 6 27.53 4.78 30.97
N LEU A 7 27.61 6.07 31.36
CA LEU A 7 26.60 7.07 31.04
C LEU A 7 26.43 7.30 29.54
N LYS A 8 27.52 7.36 28.78
CA LYS A 8 27.47 7.46 27.30
C LYS A 8 26.83 6.23 26.65
N SER A 9 27.13 5.05 27.19
CA SER A 9 26.52 3.80 26.71
C SER A 9 25.02 3.77 26.95
N GLU A 10 24.58 4.28 28.09
CA GLU A 10 23.17 4.37 28.46
C GLU A 10 22.42 5.38 27.58
N ALA A 11 23.00 6.57 27.38
CA ALA A 11 22.46 7.56 26.46
C ALA A 11 22.29 7.00 25.03
N SER A 12 23.24 6.18 24.56
CA SER A 12 23.17 5.55 23.24
C SER A 12 22.05 4.51 23.13
N LYS A 13 21.80 3.74 24.20
CA LYS A 13 20.66 2.79 24.25
C LYS A 13 19.33 3.54 24.21
N LEU A 14 19.19 4.59 25.01
CA LEU A 14 17.98 5.42 25.05
C LEU A 14 17.69 6.05 23.68
N GLN A 15 18.72 6.53 22.98
CA GLN A 15 18.55 7.08 21.64
C GLN A 15 18.03 6.03 20.64
N LYS A 16 18.51 4.79 20.72
CA LYS A 16 17.99 3.68 19.89
C LYS A 16 16.52 3.39 20.19
N GLN A 17 16.14 3.40 21.47
CA GLN A 17 14.75 3.21 21.88
C GLN A 17 13.85 4.33 21.35
N LEU A 18 14.28 5.59 21.46
CA LEU A 18 13.56 6.74 20.89
C LEU A 18 13.39 6.64 19.37
N ASN A 19 14.45 6.26 18.65
CA ASN A 19 14.40 6.11 17.20
C ASN A 19 13.41 5.00 16.78
N SER A 20 13.37 3.90 17.53
CA SER A 20 12.42 2.80 17.32
C SER A 20 10.98 3.25 17.54
N VAL A 21 10.70 3.94 18.65
CA VAL A 21 9.37 4.48 18.96
C VAL A 21 8.92 5.50 17.91
N ASN A 22 9.79 6.42 17.50
CA ASN A 22 9.48 7.39 16.45
C ASN A 22 9.18 6.72 15.10
N SER A 23 9.89 5.63 14.79
CA SER A 23 9.62 4.84 13.58
C SER A 23 8.25 4.15 13.67
N ALA A 24 7.91 3.56 14.82
CA ALA A 24 6.61 2.96 15.06
C ALA A 24 5.47 4.00 14.99
N ILE A 25 5.65 5.19 15.56
CA ILE A 25 4.70 6.32 15.45
C ILE A 25 4.56 6.75 13.99
N GLY A 26 5.65 6.80 13.22
CA GLY A 26 5.59 7.13 11.79
C GLY A 26 4.82 6.11 10.95
N ILE A 27 4.97 4.82 11.29
CA ILE A 27 4.24 3.71 10.66
C ILE A 27 2.76 3.75 11.03
N LEU A 28 2.43 3.86 12.32
CA LEU A 28 1.04 3.89 12.82
C LEU A 28 0.32 5.20 12.46
N GLY A 29 1.03 6.32 12.46
CA GLY A 29 0.52 7.66 12.13
C GLY A 29 0.31 7.89 10.63
N GLY A 30 0.41 6.85 9.80
CA GLY A 30 0.12 6.91 8.37
C GLY A 30 1.07 7.79 7.56
N LYS A 31 2.19 8.23 8.14
CA LYS A 31 3.15 9.12 7.46
C LYS A 31 3.93 8.38 6.36
N ASN A 32 4.02 7.06 6.49
CA ASN A 32 4.53 6.13 5.45
C ASN A 32 3.43 5.25 4.85
N GLY A 33 2.18 5.73 4.87
CA GLY A 33 1.09 5.10 4.15
C GLY A 33 1.34 5.24 2.65
N VAL A 34 1.52 4.08 1.99
CA VAL A 34 1.29 3.81 0.56
C VAL A 34 0.92 5.08 -0.20
N GLY A 35 1.91 5.61 -0.94
CA GLY A 35 1.91 6.94 -1.54
C GLY A 35 0.51 7.50 -1.75
N ARG A 36 0.19 8.56 -1.00
CA ARG A 36 -0.97 9.42 -1.26
C ARG A 36 -0.95 9.69 -2.76
N VAL A 37 -1.78 9.00 -3.54
CA VAL A 37 -1.84 9.18 -4.99
C VAL A 37 -2.34 10.61 -5.16
N LYS A 38 -1.39 11.53 -5.31
CA LYS A 38 -1.62 12.96 -5.37
C LYS A 38 -2.42 13.20 -6.65
N GLY A 39 -3.74 13.18 -6.52
CA GLY A 39 -4.70 13.62 -7.53
C GLY A 39 -4.31 13.30 -8.97
N GLY A 40 -3.92 12.06 -9.28
CA GLY A 40 -3.64 11.67 -10.65
C GLY A 40 -4.92 11.88 -11.47
N LYS A 41 -4.85 12.69 -12.53
CA LYS A 41 -5.98 12.93 -13.45
C LYS A 41 -6.54 11.57 -13.86
N LYS A 42 -7.78 11.25 -13.47
CA LYS A 42 -8.42 9.97 -13.83
C LYS A 42 -8.37 9.84 -15.35
N ARG A 43 -7.63 8.85 -15.85
CA ARG A 43 -7.52 8.61 -17.29
C ARG A 43 -8.90 8.22 -17.82
N ARG A 44 -9.47 9.06 -18.69
CA ARG A 44 -10.71 8.75 -19.40
C ARG A 44 -10.40 7.79 -20.54
N LEU A 45 -11.11 6.67 -20.58
CA LEU A 45 -10.96 5.70 -21.65
C LEU A 45 -11.58 6.24 -22.96
N SER A 46 -11.06 5.86 -24.12
CA SER A 46 -11.69 6.17 -25.41
C SER A 46 -12.95 5.32 -25.63
N ALA A 47 -13.81 5.73 -26.58
CA ALA A 47 -15.01 4.96 -26.94
C ALA A 47 -14.65 3.56 -27.49
N SER A 48 -13.63 3.48 -28.34
CA SER A 48 -13.15 2.21 -28.91
C SER A 48 -12.63 1.26 -27.83
N ALA A 49 -11.88 1.78 -26.86
CA ALA A 49 -11.38 0.98 -25.74
C ALA A 49 -12.52 0.48 -24.84
N ARG A 50 -13.54 1.31 -24.56
CA ARG A 50 -14.74 0.86 -23.83
C ARG A 50 -15.47 -0.26 -24.57
N ALA A 51 -15.61 -0.15 -25.90
CA ALA A 51 -16.26 -1.17 -26.72
C ALA A 51 -15.51 -2.52 -26.69
N ARG A 52 -14.18 -2.49 -26.73
CA ARG A 52 -13.34 -3.69 -26.58
C ARG A 52 -13.55 -4.38 -25.24
N ILE A 53 -13.57 -3.61 -24.15
CA ILE A 53 -13.82 -4.15 -22.80
C ILE A 53 -15.21 -4.76 -22.72
N ALA A 54 -16.24 -4.06 -23.19
CA ALA A 54 -17.62 -4.55 -23.15
C ALA A 54 -17.78 -5.89 -23.92
N ARG A 55 -17.14 -6.02 -25.09
CA ARG A 55 -17.13 -7.27 -25.85
C ARG A 55 -16.49 -8.41 -25.07
N ALA A 56 -15.31 -8.17 -24.48
CA ALA A 56 -14.61 -9.17 -23.68
C ALA A 56 -15.42 -9.59 -22.44
N GLN A 57 -16.08 -8.64 -21.78
CA GLN A 57 -16.97 -8.92 -20.65
C GLN A 57 -18.15 -9.80 -21.08
N ARG A 58 -18.85 -9.46 -22.17
CA ARG A 58 -19.95 -10.29 -22.68
C ARG A 58 -19.51 -11.71 -22.99
N ALA A 59 -18.34 -11.88 -23.64
CA ALA A 59 -17.78 -13.20 -23.92
C ALA A 59 -17.46 -13.99 -22.63
N ARG A 60 -16.89 -13.33 -21.61
CA ARG A 60 -16.65 -13.94 -20.31
C ARG A 60 -17.96 -14.39 -19.64
N TRP A 61 -18.96 -13.53 -19.61
CA TRP A 61 -20.26 -13.84 -18.99
C TRP A 61 -21.03 -14.91 -19.75
N ALA A 62 -20.89 -14.99 -21.08
CA ALA A 62 -21.45 -16.09 -21.86
C ALA A 62 -20.90 -17.44 -21.40
N LYS A 63 -19.58 -17.55 -21.17
CA LYS A 63 -18.96 -18.77 -20.62
C LYS A 63 -19.49 -19.12 -19.23
N VAL A 64 -19.58 -18.13 -18.34
CA VAL A 64 -20.11 -18.34 -16.97
C VAL A 64 -21.57 -18.81 -17.00
N ARG A 65 -22.40 -18.21 -17.87
CA ARG A 65 -23.81 -18.60 -18.01
C ARG A 65 -23.97 -19.98 -18.63
N ALA A 66 -23.15 -20.33 -19.61
CA ALA A 66 -23.14 -21.67 -20.20
C ALA A 66 -22.75 -22.73 -19.15
N ALA A 67 -21.70 -22.46 -18.36
CA ALA A 67 -21.30 -23.35 -17.27
C ALA A 67 -22.43 -23.54 -16.24
N ARG A 68 -23.15 -22.47 -15.89
CA ARG A 68 -24.31 -22.55 -14.98
C ARG A 68 -25.52 -23.28 -15.57
N LYS A 69 -25.70 -23.27 -16.90
CA LYS A 69 -26.81 -23.98 -17.57
C LYS A 69 -26.54 -25.49 -17.67
N ASN A 70 -25.27 -25.87 -17.69
CA ASN A 70 -24.82 -27.27 -17.80
C ASN A 70 -24.59 -27.94 -16.43
N ALA A 71 -24.87 -27.22 -15.33
CA ALA A 71 -24.87 -27.72 -13.95
C ALA A 71 -26.31 -27.94 -13.49
#